data_AF-A0A951WTJ7-F1
#
_entry.id   AF-A0A951WTJ7-F1
#
_cell.length_a   1.000
_cell.length_b   1.000
_cell.length_c   1.000
_cell.angle_alpha   90.00
_cell.angle_beta   90.00
_cell.angle_gamma   90.00
#
_symmetry.space_group_name_H-M   'P 1'
#
loop_
_entity.id
_entity.type
_entity.pdbx_description
1 polymer ?
#
loop_
_entity_poly.entity_id
_entity_poly.type
_entity_poly.pdbx_seq_one_letter_code
_entity_poly.pdbx_strand_id
1 'polypeptide(L)'
;MASNPPPIDHPGETPPPPSIEPSPQRPPSQPQKPPRYDPPEPITQETRKTREWLPEWFKYLPKLRFNEFDESPAFQLLPEDELNAMLATCTPEATQSILEDLNVLDKEVLRLFRRLDYEAARQQNRYRRSQLMYALLALAATIVGSVMALTLESAPGLTPWLGGIETIIAGLTSFIAALTADEPPQQLWLQNRLKAEHLRREYFRYLMRLEPYDGIEDRFDRETLLAKRAADINRGFFPESPVQPK
;
A
#
# COMPACT_ATOMS: atom_id res chain seq x y z
N MET A 1 -24.53 33.92 -55.73
CA MET A 1 -23.50 33.76 -56.77
C MET A 1 -22.31 33.10 -56.08
N ALA A 2 -22.13 31.79 -56.31
CA ALA A 2 -21.05 31.00 -55.73
C ALA A 2 -19.95 30.85 -56.79
N SER A 3 -18.75 31.30 -56.46
CA SER A 3 -17.58 31.28 -57.36
C SER A 3 -16.84 29.95 -57.19
N ASN A 4 -16.73 29.19 -58.28
CA ASN A 4 -15.97 27.92 -58.30
C ASN A 4 -14.46 28.18 -58.12
N PRO A 5 -13.75 27.35 -57.33
CA PRO A 5 -12.30 27.41 -57.24
C PRO A 5 -11.62 26.80 -58.50
N PRO A 6 -10.36 27.21 -58.78
CA PRO A 6 -9.63 26.83 -59.98
C PRO A 6 -9.11 25.39 -59.96
N PRO A 7 -8.77 24.83 -61.14
CA PRO A 7 -8.30 23.45 -61.27
C PRO A 7 -6.86 23.31 -60.77
N ILE A 8 -6.60 22.21 -60.07
CA ILE A 8 -5.30 21.86 -59.49
C ILE A 8 -4.51 21.08 -60.55
N ASP A 9 -3.37 21.62 -60.97
CA ASP A 9 -2.39 20.94 -61.83
C ASP A 9 -1.71 19.81 -61.04
N HIS A 10 -1.72 18.61 -61.62
CA HIS A 10 -0.98 17.46 -61.10
C HIS A 10 0.46 17.48 -61.64
N PRO A 11 1.50 17.64 -60.79
CA PRO A 11 2.88 17.53 -61.22
C PRO A 11 3.25 16.08 -61.56
N GLY A 12 4.04 15.94 -62.62
CA GLY A 12 4.35 14.70 -63.34
C GLY A 12 4.95 13.56 -62.53
N GLU A 13 4.71 12.35 -63.05
CA GLU A 13 5.21 11.08 -62.57
C GLU A 13 6.75 11.07 -62.45
N THR A 14 7.24 10.98 -61.22
CA THR A 14 8.64 10.61 -60.94
C THR A 14 8.87 9.13 -61.24
N PRO A 15 10.01 8.77 -61.85
CA PRO A 15 10.34 7.38 -62.16
C PRO A 15 10.46 6.52 -60.88
N PRO A 16 10.12 5.23 -60.97
CA PRO A 16 10.14 4.34 -59.80
C PRO A 16 11.57 4.17 -59.26
N PRO A 17 11.73 4.12 -57.93
CA PRO A 17 13.03 3.92 -57.31
C PRO A 17 13.59 2.52 -57.62
N PRO A 18 14.94 2.37 -57.64
CA PRO A 18 15.59 1.09 -57.91
C PRO A 18 15.23 0.05 -56.85
N SER A 19 14.91 -1.16 -57.30
CA SER A 19 14.60 -2.31 -56.45
C SER A 19 15.78 -2.64 -55.53
N ILE A 20 15.62 -2.35 -54.24
CA ILE A 20 16.55 -2.76 -53.19
C ILE A 20 16.29 -4.25 -52.91
N GLU A 21 17.26 -5.11 -53.22
CA GLU A 21 17.21 -6.52 -52.81
C GLU A 21 17.11 -6.61 -51.28
N PRO A 22 16.13 -7.35 -50.73
CA PRO A 22 15.96 -7.47 -49.29
C PRO A 22 17.17 -8.20 -48.70
N SER A 23 17.95 -7.47 -47.90
CA SER A 23 19.02 -8.06 -47.10
C SER A 23 18.46 -9.18 -46.22
N PRO A 24 19.17 -10.32 -46.08
CA PRO A 24 18.71 -11.45 -45.29
C PRO A 24 18.42 -10.99 -43.85
N GLN A 25 17.15 -11.05 -43.45
CA GLN A 25 16.70 -10.70 -42.11
C GLN A 25 17.42 -11.61 -41.10
N ARG A 26 18.29 -11.03 -40.27
CA ARG A 26 18.77 -11.74 -39.08
C ARG A 26 17.54 -12.11 -38.24
N PRO A 27 17.45 -13.34 -37.73
CA PRO A 27 16.38 -13.71 -36.81
C PRO A 27 16.38 -12.71 -35.64
N PRO A 28 15.20 -12.20 -35.23
CA PRO A 28 15.11 -11.22 -34.16
C PRO A 28 15.81 -11.77 -32.92
N SER A 29 16.85 -11.07 -32.47
CA SER A 29 17.51 -11.34 -31.20
C SER A 29 16.42 -11.44 -30.14
N GLN A 30 16.31 -12.60 -29.48
CA GLN A 30 15.35 -12.74 -28.39
C GLN A 30 15.60 -11.58 -27.41
N PRO A 31 14.57 -10.77 -27.08
CA PRO A 31 14.74 -9.66 -26.17
C PRO A 31 15.31 -10.21 -24.87
N GLN A 32 16.51 -9.75 -24.51
CA GLN A 32 17.13 -10.08 -23.24
C GLN A 32 16.12 -9.69 -22.15
N LYS A 33 15.70 -10.66 -21.33
CA LYS A 33 14.88 -10.35 -20.16
C LYS A 33 15.65 -9.31 -19.35
N PRO A 34 15.06 -8.13 -19.05
CA PRO A 34 15.73 -7.16 -18.21
C PRO A 34 16.13 -7.84 -16.88
N PRO A 35 17.27 -7.45 -16.30
CA PRO A 35 17.68 -7.97 -15.00
C PRO A 35 16.50 -7.83 -14.03
N ARG A 36 16.19 -8.92 -13.33
CA ARG A 36 15.11 -8.96 -12.35
C ARG A 36 15.48 -7.96 -11.25
N TYR A 37 14.79 -6.83 -11.22
CA TYR A 37 14.84 -5.91 -10.11
C TYR A 37 14.08 -6.56 -8.97
N ASP A 38 14.81 -7.09 -7.99
CA ASP A 38 14.22 -7.50 -6.72
C ASP A 38 14.21 -6.24 -5.83
N PRO A 39 13.05 -5.57 -5.68
CA PRO A 39 12.98 -4.37 -4.85
C PRO A 39 13.43 -4.72 -3.42
N PRO A 40 14.14 -3.81 -2.74
CA PRO A 40 14.42 -3.98 -1.32
C PRO A 40 13.09 -4.24 -0.60
N GLU A 41 13.10 -5.18 0.35
CA GLU A 41 11.90 -5.51 1.08
C GLU A 41 11.32 -4.25 1.74
N PRO A 42 9.99 -4.05 1.69
CA PRO A 42 9.40 -2.86 2.30
C PRO A 42 9.69 -2.86 3.80
N ILE A 43 10.29 -1.78 4.28
CA ILE A 43 10.54 -1.55 5.71
C ILE A 43 9.18 -1.40 6.39
N THR A 44 8.78 -2.44 7.14
CA THR A 44 7.55 -2.47 7.94
C THR A 44 7.91 -2.73 9.39
N GLN A 45 7.12 -2.21 10.33
CA GLN A 45 7.33 -2.48 11.76
C GLN A 45 7.17 -3.96 12.13
N GLU A 46 6.41 -4.70 11.33
CA GLU A 46 6.10 -6.10 11.61
C GLU A 46 7.30 -6.99 11.29
N THR A 47 7.88 -7.60 12.32
CA THR A 47 8.97 -8.58 12.17
C THR A 47 8.44 -9.84 11.49
N ARG A 48 8.82 -10.02 10.20
CA ARG A 48 8.39 -11.17 9.38
C ARG A 48 8.96 -12.52 9.82
N LYS A 49 9.98 -12.53 10.68
CA LYS A 49 10.72 -13.73 11.11
C LYS A 49 9.85 -14.85 11.68
N THR A 50 8.68 -14.54 12.23
CA THR A 50 7.81 -15.52 12.90
C THR A 50 7.12 -16.53 11.96
N ARG A 51 7.15 -16.33 10.63
CA ARG A 51 6.41 -17.17 9.66
C ARG A 51 7.23 -17.60 8.44
N GLU A 52 8.55 -17.47 8.48
CA GLU A 52 9.40 -17.77 7.32
C GLU A 52 9.33 -19.23 6.86
N TRP A 53 9.16 -20.16 7.81
CA TRP A 53 9.06 -21.61 7.56
C TRP A 53 7.70 -22.05 6.97
N LEU A 54 6.68 -21.20 7.02
CA LEU A 54 5.34 -21.53 6.52
C LEU A 54 5.29 -21.38 5.00
N PRO A 55 4.46 -22.17 4.29
CA PRO A 55 4.22 -21.98 2.86
C PRO A 55 3.76 -20.56 2.54
N GLU A 56 4.12 -20.03 1.36
CA GLU A 56 3.81 -18.65 0.95
C GLU A 56 2.34 -18.28 1.12
N TRP A 57 1.41 -19.14 0.68
CA TRP A 57 -0.03 -18.88 0.82
C TRP A 57 -0.49 -18.69 2.27
N PHE A 58 0.18 -19.36 3.23
CA PHE A 58 -0.15 -19.28 4.64
C PHE A 58 0.34 -17.97 5.28
N LYS A 59 1.41 -17.37 4.74
CA LYS A 59 1.94 -16.07 5.21
C LYS A 59 0.91 -14.95 5.05
N TYR A 60 0.02 -15.06 4.07
CA TYR A 60 -1.05 -14.09 3.82
C TYR A 60 -2.27 -14.23 4.76
N LEU A 61 -2.39 -15.34 5.50
CA LEU A 61 -3.51 -15.56 6.42
C LEU A 61 -3.49 -14.57 7.60
N PRO A 62 -4.69 -14.12 8.04
CA PRO A 62 -4.80 -13.23 9.18
C PRO A 62 -4.19 -13.85 10.44
N LYS A 63 -3.55 -13.02 11.25
CA LYS A 63 -3.09 -13.38 12.59
C LYS A 63 -4.30 -13.46 13.52
N LEU A 64 -4.45 -14.57 14.24
CA LEU A 64 -5.52 -14.73 15.24
C LEU A 64 -5.30 -13.85 16.47
N ARG A 65 -4.04 -13.67 16.86
CA ARG A 65 -3.59 -12.73 17.88
C ARG A 65 -2.71 -11.68 17.22
N PHE A 66 -3.11 -10.43 17.35
CA PHE A 66 -2.29 -9.31 16.92
C PHE A 66 -1.44 -8.89 18.13
N ASN A 67 -0.15 -8.64 17.91
CA ASN A 67 0.72 -8.19 18.99
C ASN A 67 0.20 -6.84 19.51
N GLU A 68 0.43 -6.56 20.78
CA GLU A 68 0.17 -5.24 21.34
C GLU A 68 1.05 -4.20 20.65
N PHE A 69 0.60 -2.94 20.68
CA PHE A 69 1.34 -1.84 20.08
C PHE A 69 2.67 -1.70 20.82
N ASP A 70 3.76 -1.96 20.10
CA ASP A 70 5.09 -1.68 20.60
C ASP A 70 5.47 -0.26 20.18
N GLU A 71 5.55 0.64 21.16
CA GLU A 71 6.04 2.01 20.98
C GLU A 71 7.56 2.08 20.81
N SER A 72 8.24 0.94 20.66
CA SER A 72 9.70 0.89 20.65
C SER A 72 10.30 1.93 19.68
N PRO A 73 11.18 2.81 20.21
CA PRO A 73 11.87 3.82 19.40
C PRO A 73 12.89 3.20 18.44
N ALA A 74 13.08 1.88 18.49
CA ALA A 74 13.99 1.14 17.62
C ALA A 74 13.57 1.16 16.15
N PHE A 75 12.28 1.32 15.84
CA PHE A 75 11.85 1.44 14.46
C PHE A 75 12.20 2.82 13.89
N GLN A 76 13.08 2.83 12.89
CA GLN A 76 13.41 4.00 12.08
C GLN A 76 13.10 3.74 10.59
N LEU A 77 12.78 4.80 9.86
CA LEU A 77 12.54 4.73 8.41
C LEU A 77 13.85 4.60 7.61
N LEU A 78 14.95 5.09 8.18
CA LEU A 78 16.30 4.92 7.65
C LEU A 78 16.96 3.76 8.41
N PRO A 79 17.48 2.73 7.72
CA PRO A 79 18.27 1.69 8.37
C PRO A 79 19.49 2.31 9.07
N GLU A 80 19.74 1.90 10.31
CA GLU A 80 20.83 2.44 11.14
C GLU A 80 22.21 2.27 10.46
N ASP A 81 22.44 1.13 9.81
CA ASP A 81 23.68 0.85 9.08
C ASP A 81 23.90 1.81 7.90
N GLU A 82 22.84 2.10 7.14
CA GLU A 82 22.87 3.03 6.01
C GLU A 82 23.07 4.47 6.49
N LEU A 83 22.37 4.85 7.57
CA LEU A 83 22.53 6.15 8.20
C LEU A 83 23.96 6.34 8.69
N ASN A 84 24.53 5.38 9.42
CA ASN A 84 25.89 5.45 9.93
C ASN A 84 26.93 5.52 8.80
N ALA A 85 26.73 4.75 7.72
CA ALA A 85 27.57 4.81 6.53
C ALA A 85 27.52 6.20 5.86
N MET A 86 26.33 6.80 5.77
CA MET A 86 26.17 8.15 5.24
C MET A 86 26.86 9.20 6.13
N LEU A 87 26.61 9.16 7.45
CA LEU A 87 27.18 10.10 8.41
C LEU A 87 28.71 10.03 8.48
N ALA A 88 29.31 8.87 8.22
CA ALA A 88 30.76 8.71 8.14
C ALA A 88 31.41 9.53 7.00
N THR A 89 30.64 9.91 5.98
CA THR A 89 31.12 10.73 4.86
C THR A 89 30.91 12.23 5.06
N CYS A 90 30.16 12.63 6.08
CA CYS A 90 29.80 14.03 6.35
C CYS A 90 30.82 14.73 7.26
N THR A 91 30.80 16.07 7.26
CA THR A 91 31.54 16.87 8.24
C THR A 91 30.92 16.71 9.64
N PRO A 92 31.69 16.88 10.74
CA PRO A 92 31.17 16.70 12.09
C PRO A 92 29.98 17.63 12.40
N GLU A 93 29.99 18.86 11.87
CA GLU A 93 28.91 19.83 12.02
C GLU A 93 27.63 19.37 11.28
N ALA A 94 27.76 18.86 10.05
CA ALA A 94 26.63 18.33 9.30
C ALA A 94 26.04 17.08 9.97
N THR A 95 26.90 16.19 10.46
CA THR A 95 26.50 14.99 11.20
C THR A 95 25.70 15.36 12.44
N GLN A 96 26.16 16.32 13.24
CA GLN A 96 25.43 16.78 14.40
C GLN A 96 24.07 17.38 14.01
N SER A 97 24.02 18.24 13.00
CA SER A 97 22.75 18.82 12.52
C SER A 97 21.76 17.75 12.06
N ILE A 98 22.21 16.70 11.36
CA ILE A 98 21.35 15.61 10.90
C ILE A 98 20.81 14.80 12.08
N LEU A 99 21.67 14.44 13.05
CA LEU A 99 21.24 13.72 14.25
C LEU A 99 20.22 14.51 15.08
N GLU A 100 20.43 15.81 15.15
CA GLU A 100 19.52 16.74 15.80
C GLU A 100 18.15 16.80 15.08
N ASP A 101 18.15 16.89 13.75
CA ASP A 101 16.92 16.82 12.94
C ASP A 101 16.21 15.46 13.06
N LEU A 102 16.96 14.36 13.12
CA LEU A 102 16.41 13.01 13.33
C LEU A 102 15.74 12.86 14.71
N ASN A 103 16.29 13.50 15.75
CA ASN A 103 15.69 13.50 17.09
C ASN A 103 14.33 14.24 17.10
N VAL A 104 14.23 15.36 16.38
CA VAL A 104 12.94 16.07 16.20
C VAL A 104 11.96 15.18 15.44
N LEU A 105 12.40 14.56 14.34
CA LEU A 105 11.56 13.69 13.52
C LEU A 105 11.05 12.48 14.30
N ASP A 106 11.85 11.89 15.19
CA ASP A 106 11.39 10.77 16.01
C ASP A 106 10.24 11.18 16.93
N LYS A 107 10.37 12.33 17.59
CA LYS A 107 9.39 12.87 18.54
C LYS A 107 8.08 13.29 17.86
N GLU A 108 8.19 14.06 16.78
CA GLU A 108 7.04 14.71 16.15
C GLU A 108 6.39 13.85 15.08
N VAL A 109 7.18 13.15 14.26
CA VAL A 109 6.68 12.40 13.09
C VAL A 109 6.61 10.92 13.36
N LEU A 110 7.71 10.28 13.77
CA LEU A 110 7.77 8.82 13.88
C LEU A 110 6.80 8.31 14.95
N ARG A 111 6.69 8.97 16.10
CA ARG A 111 5.70 8.58 17.12
C ARG A 111 4.28 8.43 16.55
N LEU A 112 3.83 9.38 15.73
CA LEU A 112 2.51 9.34 15.09
C LEU A 112 2.46 8.29 13.96
N PHE A 113 3.52 8.22 13.16
CA PHE A 113 3.65 7.23 12.09
C PHE A 113 3.54 5.79 12.62
N ARG A 114 4.30 5.46 13.67
CA ARG A 114 4.33 4.13 14.29
C ARG A 114 2.92 3.71 14.72
N ARG A 115 2.19 4.62 15.36
CA ARG A 115 0.81 4.36 15.79
C ARG A 115 -0.15 4.16 14.61
N LEU A 116 -0.10 5.03 13.61
CA LEU A 116 -0.98 4.95 12.44
C LEU A 116 -0.70 3.69 11.59
N ASP A 117 0.57 3.31 11.42
CA ASP A 117 0.95 2.10 10.69
C ASP A 117 0.50 0.84 11.44
N TYR A 118 0.69 0.79 12.77
CA TYR A 118 0.15 -0.27 13.61
C TYR A 118 -1.38 -0.38 13.51
N GLU A 119 -2.09 0.75 13.62
CA GLU A 119 -3.56 0.77 13.51
C GLU A 119 -4.01 0.31 12.11
N ALA A 120 -3.32 0.74 11.05
CA ALA A 120 -3.60 0.28 9.69
C ALA A 120 -3.42 -1.25 9.58
N ALA A 121 -2.29 -1.80 10.05
CA ALA A 121 -2.01 -3.23 10.01
C ALA A 121 -3.05 -4.04 10.82
N ARG A 122 -3.45 -3.53 11.99
CA ARG A 122 -4.51 -4.11 12.82
C ARG A 122 -5.85 -4.17 12.10
N GLN A 123 -6.26 -3.08 11.44
CA GLN A 123 -7.53 -3.04 10.69
C GLN A 123 -7.50 -3.93 9.45
N GLN A 124 -6.37 -4.00 8.75
CA GLN A 124 -6.17 -4.93 7.64
C GLN A 124 -6.31 -6.39 8.12
N ASN A 125 -5.72 -6.73 9.26
CA ASN A 125 -5.83 -8.05 9.85
C ASN A 125 -7.28 -8.38 10.26
N ARG A 126 -8.00 -7.41 10.85
CA ARG A 126 -9.43 -7.56 11.19
C ARG A 126 -10.26 -7.84 9.94
N TYR A 127 -10.05 -7.07 8.87
CA TYR A 127 -10.74 -7.27 7.59
C TYR A 127 -10.49 -8.67 7.02
N ARG A 128 -9.23 -9.09 6.92
CA ARG A 128 -8.86 -10.43 6.42
C ARG A 128 -9.45 -11.55 7.27
N ARG A 129 -9.55 -11.37 8.59
CA ARG A 129 -10.20 -12.33 9.49
C ARG A 129 -11.70 -12.47 9.18
N SER A 130 -12.41 -11.36 8.98
CA SER A 130 -13.83 -11.42 8.60
C SER A 130 -14.01 -12.10 7.24
N GLN A 131 -13.18 -11.78 6.24
CA GLN A 131 -13.21 -12.46 4.94
C GLN A 131 -12.98 -13.97 5.07
N LEU A 132 -12.01 -14.39 5.88
CA LEU A 132 -11.75 -15.80 6.14
C LEU A 132 -12.95 -16.48 6.80
N MET A 133 -13.60 -15.84 7.78
CA MET A 133 -14.81 -16.39 8.41
C MET A 133 -15.94 -16.56 7.39
N TYR A 134 -16.18 -15.57 6.51
CA TYR A 134 -17.18 -15.71 5.45
C TYR A 134 -16.85 -16.84 4.49
N ALA A 135 -15.59 -16.97 4.07
CA ALA A 135 -15.17 -18.06 3.19
C ALA A 135 -15.41 -19.44 3.84
N LEU A 136 -15.11 -19.58 5.14
CA LEU A 136 -15.36 -20.82 5.88
C LEU A 136 -16.86 -21.11 6.03
N LEU A 137 -17.69 -20.11 6.32
CA LEU A 137 -19.14 -20.27 6.42
C LEU A 137 -19.77 -20.61 5.07
N ALA A 138 -19.33 -19.97 3.99
CA ALA A 138 -19.77 -20.28 2.62
C ALA A 138 -19.39 -21.70 2.22
N LEU A 139 -18.17 -22.14 2.54
CA LEU A 139 -17.73 -23.52 2.31
C LEU A 139 -18.60 -24.51 3.10
N ALA A 140 -18.83 -24.25 4.39
CA ALA A 140 -19.70 -25.07 5.22
C ALA A 140 -21.13 -25.15 4.67
N ALA A 141 -21.73 -24.03 4.28
CA ALA A 141 -23.05 -23.99 3.65
C ALA A 141 -23.08 -24.84 2.36
N THR A 142 -22.05 -24.72 1.52
CA THR A 142 -21.93 -25.50 0.28
C THR A 142 -21.87 -27.00 0.55
N ILE A 143 -21.12 -27.43 1.57
CA ILE A 143 -21.04 -28.84 1.98
C ILE A 143 -22.40 -29.32 2.48
N VAL A 144 -23.06 -28.57 3.37
CA VAL A 144 -24.38 -28.92 3.92
C VAL A 144 -25.42 -29.02 2.80
N GLY A 145 -25.49 -28.03 1.91
CA GLY A 145 -26.41 -28.04 0.77
C GLY A 145 -26.16 -29.22 -0.17
N SER A 146 -24.89 -29.57 -0.41
CA SER A 146 -24.54 -30.75 -1.22
C SER A 146 -24.99 -32.06 -0.58
N VAL A 147 -24.79 -32.21 0.74
CA VAL A 147 -25.27 -33.39 1.49
C VAL A 147 -26.79 -33.44 1.52
N MET A 148 -27.46 -32.29 1.70
CA MET A 148 -28.92 -32.20 1.68
C MET A 148 -29.48 -32.65 0.33
N ALA A 149 -28.86 -32.25 -0.78
CA ALA A 149 -29.26 -32.67 -2.13
C ALA A 149 -29.14 -34.20 -2.32
N LEU A 150 -28.07 -34.83 -1.82
CA LEU A 150 -27.87 -36.29 -1.91
C LEU A 150 -28.79 -37.10 -0.99
N THR A 151 -29.18 -36.52 0.14
CA THR A 151 -30.00 -37.20 1.16
C THR A 151 -31.50 -37.06 0.94
N LEU A 152 -31.92 -36.19 0.02
CA LEU A 152 -33.33 -35.90 -0.24
C LEU A 152 -34.16 -37.16 -0.57
N GLU A 153 -33.60 -38.07 -1.38
CA GLU A 153 -34.27 -39.33 -1.74
C GLU A 153 -33.85 -40.50 -0.82
N SER A 154 -32.57 -40.55 -0.45
CA SER A 154 -31.99 -41.71 0.26
C SER A 154 -32.29 -41.73 1.77
N ALA A 155 -32.45 -40.57 2.40
CA ALA A 155 -32.65 -40.44 3.84
C ALA A 155 -33.47 -39.18 4.20
N PRO A 156 -34.77 -39.12 3.83
CA PRO A 156 -35.60 -37.91 3.97
C PRO A 156 -35.77 -37.45 5.42
N GLY A 157 -35.58 -38.33 6.41
CA GLY A 157 -35.61 -37.97 7.83
C GLY A 157 -34.45 -37.08 8.29
N LEU A 158 -33.33 -37.05 7.55
CA LEU A 158 -32.17 -36.19 7.86
C LEU A 158 -32.32 -34.76 7.31
N THR A 159 -33.11 -34.58 6.25
CA THR A 159 -33.27 -33.29 5.56
C THR A 159 -33.68 -32.14 6.51
N PRO A 160 -34.66 -32.30 7.43
CA PRO A 160 -35.01 -31.22 8.36
C PRO A 160 -33.87 -30.82 9.29
N TRP A 161 -33.04 -31.77 9.74
CA TRP A 161 -31.88 -31.49 10.59
C TRP A 161 -30.80 -30.72 9.82
N LEU A 162 -30.52 -31.12 8.58
CA LEU A 162 -29.58 -30.41 7.71
C LEU A 162 -30.05 -28.98 7.41
N GLY A 163 -31.34 -28.78 7.13
CA GLY A 163 -31.93 -27.44 6.97
C GLY A 163 -31.83 -26.59 8.24
N GLY A 164 -31.95 -27.20 9.41
CA GLY A 164 -31.69 -26.53 10.70
C GLY A 164 -30.24 -26.06 10.83
N ILE A 165 -29.27 -26.90 10.47
CA ILE A 165 -27.83 -26.53 10.45
C ILE A 165 -27.58 -25.39 9.46
N GLU A 166 -28.14 -25.46 8.26
CA GLU A 166 -28.02 -24.40 7.25
C GLU A 166 -28.59 -23.07 7.76
N THR A 167 -29.73 -23.10 8.45
CA THR A 167 -30.33 -21.93 9.09
C THR A 167 -29.39 -21.32 10.14
N ILE A 168 -28.70 -22.15 10.94
CA ILE A 168 -27.69 -21.67 11.90
C ILE A 168 -26.51 -21.01 11.18
N ILE A 169 -26.01 -21.60 10.10
CA ILE A 169 -24.91 -21.04 9.31
C ILE A 169 -25.32 -19.69 8.71
N ALA A 170 -26.53 -19.59 8.15
CA ALA A 170 -27.07 -18.34 7.61
C ALA A 170 -27.24 -17.27 8.71
N GLY A 171 -27.72 -17.67 9.89
CA GLY A 171 -27.82 -16.81 11.06
C GLY A 171 -26.46 -16.27 11.52
N LEU A 172 -25.45 -17.14 11.65
CA LEU A 172 -24.07 -16.74 11.99
C LEU A 172 -23.47 -15.81 10.95
N THR A 173 -23.69 -16.09 9.67
CA THR A 173 -23.22 -15.24 8.56
C THR A 173 -23.81 -13.84 8.66
N SER A 174 -25.13 -13.75 8.90
CA SER A 174 -25.85 -12.48 9.07
C SER A 174 -25.39 -11.73 10.32
N PHE A 175 -25.12 -12.44 11.41
CA PHE A 175 -24.60 -11.87 12.65
C PHE A 175 -23.20 -11.27 12.47
N ILE A 176 -22.29 -11.98 11.80
CA ILE A 176 -20.95 -11.45 11.50
C ILE A 176 -21.06 -10.23 10.57
N ALA A 177 -21.96 -10.26 9.59
CA ALA A 177 -22.24 -9.12 8.71
C ALA A 177 -22.64 -7.88 9.50
N ALA A 178 -23.61 -8.03 10.41
CA ALA A 178 -24.03 -6.95 11.29
C ALA A 178 -22.87 -6.41 12.15
N LEU A 179 -22.07 -7.28 12.77
CA LEU A 179 -20.91 -6.87 13.58
C LEU A 179 -19.82 -6.11 12.79
N THR A 180 -19.79 -6.27 11.48
CA THR A 180 -18.81 -5.60 10.59
C THR A 180 -19.36 -4.37 9.89
N ALA A 181 -20.66 -4.08 10.02
CA ALA A 181 -21.33 -3.03 9.26
C ALA A 181 -21.06 -1.61 9.81
N ASP A 182 -20.91 -1.46 11.12
CA ASP A 182 -20.85 -0.15 11.78
C ASP A 182 -19.67 0.71 11.33
N GLU A 183 -18.51 0.10 11.08
CA GLU A 183 -17.32 0.82 10.62
C GLU A 183 -16.47 -0.11 9.73
N PRO A 184 -16.50 0.07 8.40
CA PRO A 184 -15.86 -0.86 7.49
C PRO A 184 -14.34 -0.82 7.70
N PRO A 185 -13.70 -1.91 8.18
CA PRO A 185 -12.29 -1.90 8.57
C PRO A 185 -11.36 -1.57 7.38
N GLN A 186 -11.83 -1.78 6.15
CA GLN A 186 -11.13 -1.38 4.95
C GLN A 186 -10.97 0.14 4.84
N GLN A 187 -11.99 0.93 5.16
CA GLN A 187 -11.91 2.39 5.10
C GLN A 187 -10.95 2.93 6.16
N LEU A 188 -11.03 2.40 7.39
CA LEU A 188 -10.09 2.74 8.46
C LEU A 188 -8.64 2.39 8.10
N TRP A 189 -8.43 1.21 7.52
CA TRP A 189 -7.12 0.80 7.02
C TRP A 189 -6.59 1.81 5.98
N LEU A 190 -7.40 2.16 4.98
CA LEU A 190 -7.01 3.12 3.93
C LEU A 190 -6.69 4.49 4.51
N GLN A 191 -7.52 5.01 5.41
CA GLN A 191 -7.32 6.32 6.04
C GLN A 191 -6.03 6.35 6.87
N ASN A 192 -5.81 5.35 7.73
CA ASN A 192 -4.60 5.29 8.55
C ASN A 192 -3.34 5.09 7.70
N ARG A 193 -3.42 4.27 6.65
CA ARG A 193 -2.32 4.09 5.71
C ARG A 193 -1.99 5.38 4.96
N LEU A 194 -3.01 6.10 4.50
CA LEU A 194 -2.84 7.39 3.84
C LEU A 194 -2.13 8.39 4.77
N LYS A 195 -2.60 8.52 6.02
CA LYS A 195 -1.96 9.39 7.02
C LYS A 195 -0.50 8.98 7.29
N ALA A 196 -0.23 7.69 7.44
CA ALA A 196 1.13 7.18 7.64
C ALA A 196 2.04 7.51 6.44
N GLU A 197 1.57 7.33 5.20
CA GLU A 197 2.34 7.70 4.01
C GLU A 197 2.58 9.21 3.90
N HIS A 198 1.60 10.03 4.29
CA HIS A 198 1.79 11.48 4.36
C HIS A 198 2.85 11.88 5.40
N LEU A 199 2.85 11.25 6.58
CA LEU A 199 3.90 11.46 7.59
C LEU A 199 5.27 10.98 7.09
N ARG A 200 5.33 9.84 6.39
CA ARG A 200 6.56 9.34 5.77
C ARG A 200 7.10 10.32 4.74
N ARG A 201 6.23 10.89 3.90
CA ARG A 201 6.62 11.94 2.95
C ARG A 201 7.17 13.16 3.67
N GLU A 202 6.53 13.57 4.76
CA GLU A 202 6.95 14.75 5.52
C GLU A 202 8.26 14.56 6.26
N TYR A 203 8.53 13.34 6.72
CA TYR A 203 9.83 12.94 7.25
C TYR A 203 10.96 13.24 6.25
N PHE A 204 10.84 12.74 5.01
CA PHE A 204 11.86 12.96 3.98
C PHE A 204 11.91 14.40 3.50
N ARG A 205 10.75 15.07 3.40
CA ARG A 205 10.66 16.48 3.01
C ARG A 205 11.41 17.39 3.98
N TYR A 206 11.27 17.15 5.28
CA TYR A 206 11.98 17.89 6.33
C TYR A 206 13.49 17.64 6.27
N LEU A 207 13.91 16.38 6.14
CA LEU A 207 15.34 16.03 6.03
C LEU A 207 16.02 16.67 4.81
N MET A 208 15.34 16.66 3.66
CA MET A 208 15.86 17.26 2.42
C MET A 208 15.69 18.78 2.37
N ARG A 209 15.12 19.41 3.42
CA ARG A 209 14.80 20.83 3.46
C ARG A 209 14.03 21.31 2.22
N LEU A 210 13.08 20.52 1.77
CA LEU A 210 12.19 20.89 0.66
C LEU A 210 11.06 21.79 1.17
N GLU A 211 10.43 22.55 0.27
CA GLU A 211 9.27 23.39 0.58
C GLU A 211 8.19 22.65 1.39
N PRO A 212 7.72 23.20 2.53
CA PRO A 212 7.87 24.59 3.02
C PRO A 212 9.05 24.84 3.98
N TYR A 213 10.07 23.98 3.98
CA TYR A 213 11.22 24.08 4.89
C TYR A 213 12.45 24.75 4.26
N ASP A 214 12.47 24.93 2.94
CA ASP A 214 13.51 25.69 2.24
C ASP A 214 13.37 27.18 2.56
N GLY A 215 14.39 27.78 3.19
CA GLY A 215 14.41 29.21 3.51
C GLY A 215 13.98 29.57 4.94
N ILE A 216 13.58 28.60 5.76
CA ILE A 216 13.44 28.83 7.21
C ILE A 216 14.83 28.64 7.85
N GLU A 217 15.50 29.75 8.17
CA GLU A 217 16.81 29.74 8.83
C GLU A 217 16.70 29.40 10.32
N ASP A 218 15.66 29.90 11.00
CA ASP A 218 15.45 29.58 12.41
C ASP A 218 14.94 28.16 12.57
N ARG A 219 15.73 27.38 13.30
CA ARG A 219 15.43 25.99 13.59
C ARG A 219 14.13 25.85 14.37
N PHE A 220 13.88 26.72 15.34
CA PHE A 220 12.69 26.62 16.19
C PHE A 220 11.40 26.78 15.37
N ASP A 221 11.38 27.75 14.46
CA ASP A 221 10.27 27.95 13.53
C ASP A 221 10.06 26.74 12.61
N ARG A 222 11.15 26.13 12.12
CA ARG A 222 11.11 24.93 11.27
C ARG A 222 10.52 23.73 11.99
N GLU A 223 10.96 23.49 13.23
CA GLU A 223 10.45 22.43 14.10
C GLU A 223 8.98 22.65 14.44
N THR A 224 8.59 23.89 14.76
CA THR A 224 7.20 24.26 15.05
C THR A 224 6.29 24.02 13.84
N LEU A 225 6.76 24.36 12.63
CA LEU A 225 6.03 24.09 11.38
C LEU A 225 5.88 22.59 11.14
N LEU A 226 6.93 21.79 11.38
CA LEU A 226 6.87 20.33 11.28
C LEU A 226 5.83 19.74 12.25
N ALA A 227 5.89 20.11 13.53
CA ALA A 227 4.97 19.63 14.55
C ALA A 227 3.51 19.97 14.21
N LYS A 228 3.26 21.19 13.74
CA LYS A 228 1.93 21.62 13.27
C LYS A 228 1.43 20.74 12.11
N ARG A 229 2.26 20.53 11.08
CA ARG A 229 1.89 19.74 9.91
C ARG A 229 1.67 18.26 10.25
N ALA A 230 2.50 17.69 11.13
CA ALA A 230 2.33 16.33 11.62
C ALA A 230 1.00 16.16 12.38
N ALA A 231 0.65 17.13 13.23
CA ALA A 231 -0.63 17.16 13.94
C ALA A 231 -1.82 17.30 12.99
N ASP A 232 -1.71 18.14 11.95
CA ASP A 232 -2.75 18.30 10.93
C ASP A 232 -2.98 17.00 10.14
N ILE A 233 -1.91 16.33 9.69
CA ILE A 233 -1.98 15.03 9.01
C ILE A 233 -2.66 13.99 9.90
N ASN A 234 -2.30 13.93 11.18
CA ASN A 234 -2.91 12.99 12.13
C ASN A 234 -4.42 13.23 12.29
N ARG A 235 -4.85 14.49 12.29
CA ARG A 235 -6.27 14.90 12.29
C ARG A 235 -6.98 14.61 10.97
N GLY A 236 -6.25 14.27 9.91
CA GLY A 236 -6.79 14.02 8.57
C GLY A 236 -6.81 15.25 7.66
N PHE A 237 -6.17 16.34 8.06
CA PHE A 237 -5.92 17.48 7.19
C PHE A 237 -4.58 17.28 6.49
N PHE A 238 -4.62 17.12 5.17
CA PHE A 238 -3.42 16.95 4.36
C PHE A 238 -3.02 18.31 3.81
N PRO A 239 -2.03 19.01 4.41
CA PRO A 239 -1.58 20.26 3.86
C PRO A 239 -1.05 20.01 2.44
N GLU A 240 -1.62 20.72 1.47
CA GLU A 240 -1.20 20.62 0.08
C GLU A 240 0.29 20.95 -0.04
N SER A 241 0.89 20.43 -1.12
CA SER A 241 2.13 21.03 -1.58
C SER A 241 1.83 22.49 -1.92
N PRO A 242 2.70 23.42 -1.56
CA PRO A 242 2.54 24.83 -1.87
C PRO A 242 2.14 25.01 -3.34
N VAL A 243 1.14 25.86 -3.56
CA VAL A 243 0.61 26.18 -4.88
C VAL A 243 1.78 26.72 -5.70
N GLN A 244 2.20 25.99 -6.73
CA GLN A 244 3.22 26.50 -7.64
C GLN A 244 2.76 27.88 -8.14
N PRO A 245 3.56 28.94 -7.96
CA PRO A 245 3.21 30.22 -8.53
C PRO A 245 3.04 30.04 -10.04
N LYS A 246 1.86 30.39 -10.54
CA LYS A 246 1.56 30.39 -11.98
C LYS A 246 2.40 31.41 -12.72
#